data_AF-A0A7S0HJZ7-F1
#
_entry.id   AF-A0A7S0HJZ7-F1
#
_cell.length_a   1.000
_cell.length_b   1.000
_cell.length_c   1.000
_cell.angle_alpha   90.00
_cell.angle_beta   90.00
_cell.angle_gamma   90.00
#
_symmetry.space_group_name_H-M   'P 1'
#
loop_
_entity.id
_entity.type
_entity.pdbx_description
1 polymer ?
#
loop_
_entity_poly.entity_id
_entity_poly.type
_entity_poly.pdbx_seq_one_letter_code
_entity_poly.pdbx_strand_id
1 'polypeptide(L)'
;MDLGQDLVEPLVAELGAVVELEAGQKPHAGMNQRSHRTLSVQGSGKRRCQDVGALFVFLSYWVGMLWIAALASREGDLSRLTSGMDYDNRMCGEDRPGAQFKSLPFVYYACLVYGRHRPMVCVSECPTLSGHLVRWYNQSQIHCDSLGHRIPATTYPTIATARNCVPSAASLYALVASEIDDSAFMSVMAGVYKTLKWLLAASVGAMLLAACWMASVQMLGRAGCLAPVTVSAAIVALLALAVALLVRARYLGSAAFAQGVPALAGSLQVAVNTDMSIGLAILVGFLSVGVTVALWCGLLQRLMQAGGILQEG
;
A
#
# COMPACT_ATOMS: atom_id res chain seq x y z
N MET A 1 -27.34 -7.31 -5.43
CA MET A 1 -26.48 -8.23 -4.65
C MET A 1 -26.07 -7.47 -3.40
N ASP A 2 -26.88 -7.58 -2.36
CA ASP A 2 -26.72 -6.89 -1.07
C ASP A 2 -25.87 -7.75 -0.14
N LEU A 3 -24.56 -7.48 -0.10
CA LEU A 3 -23.61 -8.24 0.73
C LEU A 3 -23.02 -7.41 1.90
N GLY A 4 -23.61 -6.25 2.21
CA GLY A 4 -22.96 -5.23 3.04
C GLY A 4 -23.55 -4.96 4.43
N GLN A 5 -24.74 -5.45 4.75
CA GLN A 5 -25.42 -5.08 6.01
C GLN A 5 -25.18 -6.06 7.17
N ASP A 6 -24.79 -7.31 6.92
CA ASP A 6 -24.75 -8.34 7.97
C ASP A 6 -23.46 -8.35 8.82
N LEU A 7 -22.48 -7.48 8.54
CA LEU A 7 -21.19 -7.48 9.25
C LEU A 7 -21.01 -6.35 10.27
N VAL A 8 -21.94 -5.38 10.32
CA VAL A 8 -21.77 -4.16 11.15
C VAL A 8 -22.36 -4.31 12.56
N GLU A 9 -23.44 -5.09 12.73
CA GLU A 9 -24.10 -5.26 14.04
C GLU A 9 -23.27 -6.00 15.12
N PRO A 10 -22.46 -7.04 14.84
CA PRO A 10 -21.79 -7.76 15.92
C PRO A 10 -20.64 -6.98 16.56
N LEU A 11 -20.07 -5.98 15.86
CA LEU A 11 -18.91 -5.23 16.36
C LEU A 11 -19.28 -4.15 17.40
N VAL A 12 -20.51 -3.61 17.34
CA VAL A 12 -20.97 -2.55 18.25
C VAL A 12 -21.38 -3.12 19.61
N ALA A 13 -21.80 -4.39 19.66
CA ALA A 13 -22.21 -5.05 20.90
C ALA A 13 -21.03 -5.39 21.83
N GLU A 14 -19.84 -5.71 21.31
CA GLU A 14 -18.68 -6.04 22.16
C GLU A 14 -18.04 -4.81 22.83
N LEU A 15 -18.05 -3.63 22.20
CA LEU A 15 -17.45 -2.44 22.80
C LEU A 15 -18.22 -1.89 24.01
N GLY A 16 -19.51 -2.19 24.13
CA GLY A 16 -20.34 -1.75 25.25
C GLY A 16 -19.98 -2.42 26.58
N ALA A 17 -19.46 -3.66 26.56
CA ALA A 17 -19.25 -4.46 27.76
C ALA A 17 -17.96 -4.15 28.54
N VAL A 18 -16.98 -3.47 27.91
CA VAL A 18 -15.65 -3.24 28.51
C VAL A 18 -15.62 -2.01 29.43
N VAL A 19 -16.61 -1.11 29.34
CA VAL A 19 -16.59 0.19 30.04
C VAL A 19 -17.09 0.11 31.50
N GLU A 20 -17.74 -0.98 31.92
CA GLU A 20 -18.49 -1.01 33.18
C GLU A 20 -17.76 -1.60 34.41
N LEU A 21 -16.47 -1.97 34.31
CA LEU A 21 -15.77 -2.71 35.38
C LEU A 21 -14.83 -1.92 36.30
N GLU A 22 -14.71 -0.58 36.17
CA GLU A 22 -13.80 0.24 37.02
C GLU A 22 -14.49 1.08 38.12
N ALA A 23 -15.60 0.60 38.71
CA ALA A 23 -16.25 1.29 39.82
C ALA A 23 -16.30 0.43 41.09
N GLY A 24 -15.22 0.41 41.88
CA GLY A 24 -15.35 0.15 43.33
C GLY A 24 -14.18 -0.55 44.02
N GLN A 25 -13.19 0.21 44.49
CA GLN A 25 -12.27 -0.26 45.54
C GLN A 25 -12.15 0.82 46.64
N LYS A 26 -12.72 0.55 47.82
CA LYS A 26 -12.60 1.38 49.04
C LYS A 26 -11.24 1.17 49.72
N PRO A 27 -10.57 2.23 50.21
CA PRO A 27 -9.35 2.09 51.00
C PRO A 27 -9.65 1.88 52.49
N HIS A 28 -8.97 0.91 53.10
CA HIS A 28 -8.93 0.72 54.55
C HIS A 28 -7.74 1.47 55.16
N ALA A 29 -8.02 2.19 56.25
CA ALA A 29 -7.05 2.90 57.07
C ALA A 29 -6.47 2.00 58.16
N GLY A 30 -5.15 2.01 58.32
CA GLY A 30 -4.43 1.30 59.39
C GLY A 30 -3.03 1.88 59.59
N MET A 31 -2.86 2.53 60.73
CA MET A 31 -1.76 3.42 61.13
C MET A 31 -0.55 2.66 61.66
N ASN A 32 0.68 3.00 61.25
CA ASN A 32 1.86 2.88 62.11
C ASN A 32 2.97 3.85 61.68
N GLN A 33 3.24 4.84 62.54
CA GLN A 33 4.26 5.87 62.37
C GLN A 33 5.64 5.33 62.72
N ARG A 34 6.56 5.32 61.75
CA ARG A 34 8.00 5.39 62.03
C ARG A 34 8.67 6.35 61.08
N SER A 35 9.33 7.32 61.69
CA SER A 35 10.05 8.45 61.11
C SER A 35 10.98 8.04 59.97
N HIS A 36 10.51 8.20 58.74
CA HIS A 36 11.34 8.27 57.54
C HIS A 36 11.14 9.66 56.96
N ARG A 37 12.23 10.41 56.77
CA ARG A 37 12.22 11.68 56.03
C ARG A 37 11.66 11.40 54.64
N THR A 38 10.39 11.75 54.48
CA THR A 38 9.66 11.71 53.23
C THR A 38 10.26 12.76 52.32
N LEU A 39 11.20 12.34 51.47
CA LEU A 39 11.52 13.07 50.24
C LEU A 39 10.19 13.20 49.49
N SER A 40 9.59 14.38 49.55
CA SER A 40 8.39 14.69 48.80
C SER A 40 8.80 14.69 47.33
N VAL A 41 8.67 13.52 46.69
CA VAL A 41 8.69 13.38 45.24
C VAL A 41 7.64 14.35 44.73
N GLN A 42 8.12 15.50 44.26
CA GLN A 42 7.29 16.59 43.78
C GLN A 42 6.37 16.01 42.70
N GLY A 43 5.08 16.25 42.90
CA GLY A 43 4.01 15.41 42.41
C GLY A 43 4.17 15.00 40.96
N SER A 44 3.95 13.71 40.73
CA SER A 44 3.34 13.21 39.50
C SER A 44 2.04 14.00 39.30
N GLY A 45 2.14 15.18 38.67
CA GLY A 45 1.01 15.98 38.28
C GLY A 45 0.11 15.07 37.47
N LYS A 46 -1.16 14.94 37.87
CA LYS A 46 -2.18 14.13 37.18
C LYS A 46 -2.00 14.33 35.69
N ARG A 47 -1.42 13.33 35.00
CA ARG A 47 -1.26 13.36 33.55
C ARG A 47 -2.68 13.42 33.00
N ARG A 48 -3.13 14.62 32.61
CA ARG A 48 -4.45 14.81 32.00
C ARG A 48 -4.45 13.94 30.74
N CYS A 49 -5.43 13.06 30.62
CA CYS A 49 -5.64 12.16 29.50
C CYS A 49 -5.87 12.95 28.21
N GLN A 50 -4.80 13.45 27.61
CA GLN A 50 -4.82 14.12 26.31
C GLN A 50 -4.93 13.10 25.17
N ASP A 51 -4.70 11.82 25.47
CA ASP A 51 -4.80 10.69 24.54
C ASP A 51 -6.22 10.46 24.00
N VAL A 52 -7.25 10.79 24.78
CA VAL A 52 -8.66 10.59 24.36
C VAL A 52 -9.00 11.51 23.18
N GLY A 53 -8.53 12.77 23.21
CA GLY A 53 -8.75 13.72 22.12
C GLY A 53 -8.04 13.27 20.83
N ALA A 54 -6.80 12.79 20.95
CA ALA A 54 -6.04 12.28 19.81
C ALA A 54 -6.70 11.03 19.19
N LEU A 55 -7.28 10.15 20.02
CA LEU A 55 -8.01 8.97 19.55
C LEU A 55 -9.23 9.35 18.68
N PHE A 56 -10.01 10.35 19.08
CA PHE A 56 -11.15 10.81 18.29
C PHE A 56 -10.74 11.38 16.93
N VAL A 57 -9.66 12.17 16.88
CA VAL A 57 -9.13 12.68 15.60
C VAL A 57 -8.71 11.53 14.71
N PHE A 58 -8.00 10.54 15.25
CA PHE A 58 -7.58 9.35 14.50
C PHE A 58 -8.77 8.53 13.96
N LEU A 59 -9.81 8.31 14.77
CA LEU A 59 -11.01 7.60 14.34
C LEU A 59 -11.77 8.37 13.26
N SER A 60 -11.89 9.70 13.40
CA SER A 60 -12.56 10.54 12.39
C SER A 60 -11.86 10.49 11.02
N TYR A 61 -10.53 10.43 11.02
CA TYR A 61 -9.74 10.25 9.80
C TYR A 61 -10.05 8.91 9.10
N TRP A 62 -10.12 7.81 9.86
CA TRP A 62 -10.47 6.50 9.30
C TRP A 62 -11.88 6.46 8.73
N VAL A 63 -12.86 7.06 9.43
CA VAL A 63 -14.23 7.18 8.93
C VAL A 63 -14.25 7.98 7.61
N GLY A 64 -13.49 9.08 7.52
CA GLY A 64 -13.36 9.85 6.29
C GLY A 64 -12.77 9.05 5.12
N MET A 65 -11.71 8.28 5.36
CA MET A 65 -11.09 7.42 4.34
C MET A 65 -12.03 6.31 3.86
N LEU A 66 -12.76 5.67 4.78
CA LEU A 66 -13.75 4.64 4.45
C LEU A 66 -14.92 5.23 3.66
N TRP A 67 -15.36 6.45 4.00
CA TRP A 67 -16.41 7.16 3.26
C TRP A 67 -15.99 7.44 1.81
N ILE A 68 -14.78 7.98 1.60
CA ILE A 68 -14.25 8.25 0.24
C ILE A 68 -14.13 6.94 -0.56
N ALA A 69 -13.65 5.87 0.05
CA ALA A 69 -13.56 4.56 -0.59
C ALA A 69 -14.95 4.00 -0.97
N ALA A 70 -15.94 4.15 -0.09
CA ALA A 70 -17.31 3.74 -0.36
C ALA A 70 -17.94 4.56 -1.51
N LEU A 71 -17.70 5.88 -1.55
CA LEU A 71 -18.18 6.73 -2.64
C LEU A 71 -17.53 6.35 -3.98
N ALA A 72 -16.20 6.19 -3.98
CA ALA A 72 -15.43 5.78 -5.15
C ALA A 72 -15.85 4.40 -5.68
N SER A 73 -16.25 3.46 -4.82
CA SER A 73 -16.72 2.14 -5.27
C SER A 73 -18.15 2.13 -5.80
N ARG A 74 -19.00 3.08 -5.38
CA ARG A 74 -20.39 3.21 -5.85
C ARG A 74 -20.50 3.97 -7.17
N GLU A 75 -19.72 5.03 -7.31
CA GLU A 75 -19.76 5.92 -8.47
C GLU A 75 -18.67 5.60 -9.51
N GLY A 76 -17.59 4.94 -9.09
CA GLY A 76 -16.49 4.58 -9.96
C GLY A 76 -16.81 3.36 -10.82
N ASP A 77 -16.64 3.50 -12.13
CA ASP A 77 -16.69 2.37 -13.05
C ASP A 77 -15.30 1.71 -13.16
N LEU A 78 -15.11 0.66 -12.37
CA LEU A 78 -13.90 -0.18 -12.39
C LEU A 78 -13.59 -0.75 -13.79
N SER A 79 -14.57 -0.83 -14.68
CA SER A 79 -14.41 -1.33 -16.05
C SER A 79 -13.54 -0.38 -16.89
N ARG A 80 -13.60 0.93 -16.63
CA ARG A 80 -12.78 1.95 -17.32
C ARG A 80 -11.30 1.85 -16.97
N LEU A 81 -11.00 1.20 -15.85
CA LEU A 81 -9.63 1.03 -15.37
C LEU A 81 -9.00 -0.28 -15.86
N THR A 82 -9.83 -1.27 -16.20
CA THR A 82 -9.39 -2.58 -16.70
C THR A 82 -9.50 -2.71 -18.22
N SER A 83 -10.33 -1.87 -18.84
CA SER A 83 -10.53 -1.81 -20.28
C SER A 83 -9.93 -0.53 -20.82
N GLY A 84 -9.14 -0.64 -21.89
CA GLY A 84 -8.67 0.55 -22.58
C GLY A 84 -9.84 1.30 -23.25
N MET A 85 -9.63 2.60 -23.50
CA MET A 85 -10.62 3.47 -24.12
C MET A 85 -10.12 3.95 -25.49
N ASP A 86 -11.04 4.07 -26.43
CA ASP A 86 -10.81 4.76 -27.71
C ASP A 86 -10.71 6.29 -27.48
N TYR A 87 -10.23 7.03 -28.48
CA TYR A 87 -10.28 8.49 -28.60
C TYR A 87 -11.65 9.11 -28.24
N ASP A 88 -12.76 8.42 -28.53
CA ASP A 88 -14.13 8.88 -28.19
C ASP A 88 -14.55 8.55 -26.74
N ASN A 89 -13.61 8.18 -25.85
CA ASN A 89 -13.88 7.72 -24.48
C ASN A 89 -14.84 6.51 -24.42
N ARG A 90 -14.85 5.68 -25.46
CA ARG A 90 -15.61 4.43 -25.51
C ARG A 90 -14.74 3.27 -25.02
N MET A 91 -15.28 2.41 -24.17
CA MET A 91 -14.57 1.24 -23.66
C MET A 91 -14.46 0.16 -24.74
N CYS A 92 -13.24 -0.36 -24.93
CA CYS A 92 -12.99 -1.50 -25.81
C CYS A 92 -13.48 -2.81 -25.17
N GLY A 93 -14.14 -3.68 -25.93
CA GLY A 93 -14.64 -4.97 -25.46
C GLY A 93 -16.01 -4.96 -24.76
N GLU A 94 -16.72 -3.82 -24.71
CA GLU A 94 -18.04 -3.72 -24.07
C GLU A 94 -19.18 -3.59 -25.12
N ASP A 95 -20.22 -4.41 -25.01
CA ASP A 95 -21.39 -4.32 -25.91
C ASP A 95 -22.16 -3.00 -25.66
N ARG A 96 -22.37 -2.20 -26.70
CA ARG A 96 -23.25 -1.02 -26.65
C ARG A 96 -24.24 -1.02 -27.82
N PRO A 97 -25.45 -0.47 -27.62
CA PRO A 97 -26.42 -0.36 -28.71
C PRO A 97 -25.84 0.51 -29.83
N GLY A 98 -25.69 -0.06 -31.03
CA GLY A 98 -25.22 0.64 -32.23
C GLY A 98 -23.78 0.34 -32.67
N ALA A 99 -23.00 -0.42 -31.90
CA ALA A 99 -21.67 -0.87 -32.32
C ALA A 99 -21.22 -2.14 -31.59
N GLN A 100 -20.72 -3.12 -32.34
CA GLN A 100 -20.23 -4.39 -31.80
C GLN A 100 -18.77 -4.23 -31.31
N PHE A 101 -18.56 -3.56 -30.18
CA PHE A 101 -17.21 -3.39 -29.59
C PHE A 101 -16.71 -4.62 -28.83
N LYS A 102 -17.57 -5.60 -28.55
CA LYS A 102 -17.19 -6.84 -27.86
C LYS A 102 -16.18 -7.69 -28.61
N SER A 103 -16.16 -7.60 -29.94
CA SER A 103 -15.14 -8.26 -30.76
C SER A 103 -13.82 -7.48 -30.83
N LEU A 104 -13.73 -6.30 -30.21
CA LEU A 104 -12.62 -5.37 -30.30
C LEU A 104 -12.04 -5.09 -28.89
N PRO A 105 -11.42 -6.07 -28.21
CA PRO A 105 -11.02 -5.92 -26.80
C PRO A 105 -9.68 -5.20 -26.60
N PHE A 106 -8.88 -4.99 -27.66
CA PHE A 106 -7.54 -4.43 -27.53
C PHE A 106 -7.48 -2.96 -27.95
N VAL A 107 -6.68 -2.13 -27.28
CA VAL A 107 -6.38 -0.76 -27.71
C VAL A 107 -5.11 -0.69 -28.54
N TYR A 108 -5.17 -0.01 -29.68
CA TYR A 108 -4.05 0.24 -30.58
C TYR A 108 -3.79 1.75 -30.76
N TYR A 109 -2.52 2.15 -30.81
CA TYR A 109 -2.09 3.56 -30.89
C TYR A 109 -1.70 3.94 -32.32
N ALA A 110 -2.60 4.54 -33.10
CA ALA A 110 -2.46 4.61 -34.56
C ALA A 110 -1.33 5.55 -35.06
N CYS A 111 -1.00 6.61 -34.33
CA CYS A 111 -0.07 7.66 -34.79
C CYS A 111 1.30 7.66 -34.09
N LEU A 112 1.64 6.56 -33.43
CA LEU A 112 2.81 6.49 -32.57
C LEU A 112 4.14 6.74 -33.30
N VAL A 113 4.24 6.30 -34.55
CA VAL A 113 5.41 6.50 -35.42
C VAL A 113 5.73 7.98 -35.64
N TYR A 114 4.72 8.86 -35.53
CA TYR A 114 4.86 10.30 -35.68
C TYR A 114 5.03 11.05 -34.35
N GLY A 115 5.30 10.32 -33.26
CA GLY A 115 5.48 10.90 -31.92
C GLY A 115 4.18 11.38 -31.27
N ARG A 116 3.01 10.89 -31.73
CA ARG A 116 1.70 11.18 -31.11
C ARG A 116 1.00 9.90 -30.68
N HIS A 117 0.46 9.89 -29.47
CA HIS A 117 -0.28 8.74 -28.93
C HIS A 117 -1.74 8.67 -29.38
N ARG A 118 -2.26 9.74 -30.02
CA ARG A 118 -3.65 9.83 -30.46
C ARG A 118 -3.78 9.82 -31.99
N PRO A 119 -4.85 9.23 -32.53
CA PRO A 119 -5.94 8.58 -31.80
C PRO A 119 -5.62 7.14 -31.35
N MET A 120 -6.28 6.71 -30.27
CA MET A 120 -6.32 5.32 -29.82
C MET A 120 -7.55 4.66 -30.42
N VAL A 121 -7.44 3.43 -30.92
CA VAL A 121 -8.54 2.72 -31.57
C VAL A 121 -8.65 1.30 -31.04
N CYS A 122 -9.87 0.84 -30.74
CA CYS A 122 -10.09 -0.57 -30.39
C CYS A 122 -9.94 -1.48 -31.61
N VAL A 123 -9.18 -2.56 -31.46
CA VAL A 123 -8.93 -3.57 -32.49
C VAL A 123 -9.25 -4.97 -31.96
N SER A 124 -9.59 -5.89 -32.87
CA SER A 124 -9.92 -7.28 -32.53
C SER A 124 -8.69 -8.11 -32.24
N GLU A 125 -7.59 -7.80 -32.93
CA GLU A 125 -6.31 -8.46 -32.79
C GLU A 125 -5.20 -7.42 -32.96
N CYS A 126 -4.12 -7.58 -32.20
CA CYS A 126 -2.97 -6.70 -32.27
C CYS A 126 -2.18 -6.97 -33.57
N PRO A 127 -1.91 -5.94 -34.39
CA PRO A 127 -1.24 -6.14 -35.68
C PRO A 127 0.17 -6.68 -35.49
N THR A 128 0.48 -7.79 -36.18
CA THR A 128 1.81 -8.40 -36.20
C THR A 128 2.67 -7.90 -37.37
N LEU A 129 2.04 -7.32 -38.40
CA LEU A 129 2.67 -6.82 -39.63
C LEU A 129 2.53 -5.30 -39.74
N SER A 130 3.57 -4.65 -40.26
CA SER A 130 3.58 -3.22 -40.55
C SER A 130 3.00 -2.90 -41.93
N GLY A 131 2.53 -1.66 -42.10
CA GLY A 131 2.20 -1.09 -43.41
C GLY A 131 0.75 -1.23 -43.87
N HIS A 132 -0.13 -1.85 -43.07
CA HIS A 132 -1.57 -1.86 -43.36
C HIS A 132 -2.22 -0.54 -42.93
N LEU A 133 -3.18 -0.05 -43.70
CA LEU A 133 -3.91 1.16 -43.36
C LEU A 133 -4.84 0.88 -42.16
N VAL A 134 -4.69 1.67 -41.10
CA VAL A 134 -5.56 1.60 -39.93
C VAL A 134 -6.85 2.37 -40.23
N ARG A 135 -7.99 1.75 -39.95
CA ARG A 135 -9.32 2.33 -40.23
C ARG A 135 -10.15 2.39 -38.97
N TRP A 136 -11.00 3.40 -38.91
CA TRP A 136 -12.08 3.51 -37.93
C TRP A 136 -13.16 2.43 -38.15
N TYR A 137 -14.06 2.28 -37.19
CA TYR A 137 -15.20 1.35 -37.25
C TYR A 137 -16.14 1.57 -38.44
N ASN A 138 -16.25 2.82 -38.89
CA ASN A 138 -17.00 3.21 -40.08
C ASN A 138 -16.19 3.03 -41.38
N GLN A 139 -15.06 2.31 -41.32
CA GLN A 139 -14.11 2.08 -42.41
C GLN A 139 -13.39 3.34 -42.93
N SER A 140 -13.58 4.50 -42.31
CA SER A 140 -12.84 5.71 -42.68
C SER A 140 -11.37 5.60 -42.27
N GLN A 141 -10.48 6.18 -43.07
CA GLN A 141 -9.05 6.12 -42.81
C GLN A 141 -8.66 7.09 -41.69
N ILE A 142 -7.87 6.60 -40.74
CA ILE A 142 -7.28 7.43 -39.69
C ILE A 142 -6.15 8.23 -40.31
N HIS A 143 -6.11 9.53 -40.05
CA HIS A 143 -5.02 10.39 -40.49
C HIS A 143 -4.26 10.92 -39.26
N CYS A 144 -2.94 10.89 -39.37
CA CYS A 144 -2.02 11.47 -38.41
C CYS A 144 -1.57 12.83 -38.94
N ASP A 145 -1.63 13.86 -38.10
CA ASP A 145 -1.06 15.16 -38.43
C ASP A 145 0.43 15.17 -38.07
N SER A 146 1.28 15.30 -39.08
CA SER A 146 2.73 15.48 -38.93
C SER A 146 3.16 16.71 -39.72
N LEU A 147 3.68 17.72 -39.03
CA LEU A 147 4.18 18.97 -39.64
C LEU A 147 3.17 19.65 -40.59
N GLY A 148 1.88 19.60 -40.29
CA GLY A 148 0.82 20.19 -41.11
C GLY A 148 0.37 19.34 -42.30
N HIS A 149 0.96 18.16 -42.52
CA HIS A 149 0.51 17.19 -43.49
C HIS A 149 -0.32 16.08 -42.85
N ARG A 150 -1.43 15.70 -43.51
CA ARG A 150 -2.25 14.55 -43.14
C ARG A 150 -1.70 13.30 -43.80
N ILE A 151 -1.16 12.40 -42.99
CA ILE A 151 -0.59 11.13 -43.45
C ILE A 151 -1.50 10.00 -42.96
N PRO A 152 -1.91 9.05 -43.82
CA PRO A 152 -2.73 7.94 -43.36
C PRO A 152 -1.96 7.09 -42.34
N ALA A 153 -2.63 6.71 -41.25
CA ALA A 153 -2.03 5.88 -40.21
C ALA A 153 -1.79 4.47 -40.73
N THR A 154 -0.59 3.94 -40.48
CA THR A 154 -0.19 2.58 -40.86
C THR A 154 0.08 1.72 -39.64
N THR A 155 -0.22 0.43 -39.72
CA THR A 155 0.09 -0.53 -38.66
C THR A 155 1.60 -0.64 -38.46
N TYR A 156 1.99 -0.99 -37.23
CA TYR A 156 3.34 -1.41 -36.87
C TYR A 156 3.23 -2.69 -36.02
N PRO A 157 4.26 -3.54 -36.00
CA PRO A 157 4.23 -4.79 -35.25
C PRO A 157 4.05 -4.53 -33.75
N THR A 158 3.10 -5.25 -33.17
CA THR A 158 2.74 -5.17 -31.75
C THR A 158 2.62 -6.54 -31.13
N ILE A 159 2.71 -6.58 -29.80
CA ILE A 159 2.48 -7.77 -28.97
C ILE A 159 1.30 -7.46 -28.07
N ALA A 160 0.32 -8.37 -28.03
CA ALA A 160 -0.82 -8.24 -27.14
C ALA A 160 -0.36 -8.38 -25.68
N THR A 161 -0.51 -7.31 -24.90
CA THR A 161 -0.21 -7.31 -23.45
C THR A 161 -1.47 -6.85 -22.71
N ALA A 162 -2.11 -7.77 -22.00
CA ALA A 162 -3.44 -7.56 -21.44
C ALA A 162 -4.45 -7.11 -22.51
N ARG A 163 -5.03 -5.90 -22.39
CA ARG A 163 -5.96 -5.30 -23.37
C ARG A 163 -5.31 -4.20 -24.21
N ASN A 164 -3.99 -4.13 -24.27
CA ASN A 164 -3.24 -3.13 -25.02
C ASN A 164 -2.34 -3.78 -26.07
N CYS A 165 -2.25 -3.19 -27.25
CA CYS A 165 -1.31 -3.56 -28.29
C CYS A 165 -0.02 -2.76 -28.12
N VAL A 166 0.99 -3.41 -27.52
CA VAL A 166 2.26 -2.79 -27.18
C VAL A 166 3.23 -2.91 -28.35
N PRO A 167 3.93 -1.84 -28.78
CA PRO A 167 4.90 -1.92 -29.87
C PRO A 167 6.00 -2.95 -29.58
N SER A 168 6.35 -3.78 -30.56
CA SER A 168 7.48 -4.72 -30.42
C SER A 168 8.84 -4.03 -30.51
N ALA A 169 8.90 -2.85 -31.14
CA ALA A 169 10.11 -2.05 -31.26
C ALA A 169 10.34 -1.18 -30.01
N ALA A 170 11.55 -1.26 -29.44
CA ALA A 170 11.90 -0.56 -28.19
C ALA A 170 11.77 0.98 -28.28
N SER A 171 12.07 1.57 -29.44
CA SER A 171 11.95 3.03 -29.65
C SER A 171 10.50 3.52 -29.57
N LEU A 172 9.57 2.75 -30.13
CA LEU A 172 8.13 3.03 -30.04
C LEU A 172 7.59 2.70 -28.66
N TYR A 173 8.09 1.64 -28.02
CA TYR A 173 7.70 1.29 -26.66
C TYR A 173 7.97 2.43 -25.68
N ALA A 174 9.14 3.07 -25.74
CA ALA A 174 9.48 4.19 -24.86
C ALA A 174 8.49 5.37 -24.94
N LEU A 175 7.87 5.57 -26.11
CA LEU A 175 6.84 6.58 -26.31
C LEU A 175 5.52 6.20 -25.64
N VAL A 176 5.10 4.93 -25.70
CA VAL A 176 3.85 4.47 -25.05
C VAL A 176 4.05 4.18 -23.57
N ALA A 177 5.29 3.94 -23.13
CA ALA A 177 5.57 3.47 -21.78
C ALA A 177 5.02 4.42 -20.72
N SER A 178 5.09 5.74 -20.90
CA SER A 178 4.51 6.71 -19.96
C SER A 178 2.98 6.62 -19.86
N GLU A 179 2.29 6.38 -20.97
CA GLU A 179 0.83 6.24 -21.00
C GLU A 179 0.39 4.87 -20.46
N ILE A 180 1.18 3.83 -20.76
CA ILE A 180 0.97 2.50 -20.19
C ILE A 180 1.25 2.51 -18.69
N ASP A 181 2.20 3.30 -18.18
CA ASP A 181 2.49 3.35 -16.74
C ASP A 181 1.31 3.92 -15.94
N ASP A 182 0.58 4.88 -16.51
CA ASP A 182 -0.69 5.35 -15.94
C ASP A 182 -1.75 4.23 -15.87
N SER A 183 -1.72 3.29 -16.83
CA SER A 183 -2.53 2.05 -16.77
C SER A 183 -1.88 0.92 -15.95
N ALA A 184 -0.56 0.96 -15.70
CA ALA A 184 0.15 0.00 -14.86
C ALA A 184 -0.20 0.20 -13.39
N PHE A 185 -0.54 1.44 -13.00
CA PHE A 185 -1.22 1.71 -11.73
C PHE A 185 -2.43 0.78 -11.53
N MET A 186 -3.15 0.42 -12.58
CA MET A 186 -4.31 -0.47 -12.47
C MET A 186 -3.97 -1.95 -12.37
N SER A 187 -2.89 -2.39 -13.01
CA SER A 187 -2.31 -3.71 -12.75
C SER A 187 -1.87 -3.83 -11.28
N VAL A 188 -1.20 -2.78 -10.77
CA VAL A 188 -0.79 -2.67 -9.37
C VAL A 188 -2.02 -2.64 -8.46
N MET A 189 -3.04 -1.84 -8.76
CA MET A 189 -4.27 -1.74 -7.96
C MET A 189 -5.09 -3.02 -8.00
N ALA A 190 -5.14 -3.74 -9.11
CA ALA A 190 -5.78 -5.06 -9.17
C ALA A 190 -5.01 -6.09 -8.32
N GLY A 191 -3.67 -6.03 -8.36
CA GLY A 191 -2.81 -6.77 -7.45
C GLY A 191 -3.07 -6.42 -5.99
N VAL A 192 -3.14 -5.12 -5.67
CA VAL A 192 -3.48 -4.58 -4.35
C VAL A 192 -4.87 -5.02 -3.92
N TYR A 193 -5.87 -5.05 -4.80
CA TYR A 193 -7.23 -5.46 -4.45
C TYR A 193 -7.30 -6.96 -4.14
N LYS A 194 -6.57 -7.78 -4.91
CA LYS A 194 -6.45 -9.22 -4.64
C LYS A 194 -5.71 -9.49 -3.34
N THR A 195 -4.68 -8.69 -3.03
CA THR A 195 -3.96 -8.76 -1.76
C THR A 195 -4.64 -8.01 -0.64
N LEU A 196 -5.65 -7.17 -0.90
CA LEU A 196 -6.31 -6.32 0.07
C LEU A 196 -6.96 -7.14 1.18
N LYS A 197 -7.56 -8.29 0.83
CA LYS A 197 -8.12 -9.22 1.83
C LYS A 197 -7.03 -9.74 2.78
N TRP A 198 -5.87 -10.09 2.25
CA TRP A 198 -4.72 -10.55 3.02
C TRP A 198 -4.08 -9.41 3.82
N LEU A 199 -4.06 -8.20 3.26
CA LEU A 199 -3.49 -7.02 3.88
C LEU A 199 -4.37 -6.53 5.04
N LEU A 200 -5.70 -6.58 4.87
CA LEU A 200 -6.66 -6.35 5.93
C LEU A 200 -6.54 -7.42 7.02
N ALA A 201 -6.48 -8.71 6.66
CA ALA A 201 -6.27 -9.78 7.64
C ALA A 201 -4.95 -9.63 8.41
N ALA A 202 -3.87 -9.26 7.72
CA ALA A 202 -2.58 -8.97 8.35
C ALA A 202 -2.64 -7.75 9.26
N SER A 203 -3.37 -6.68 8.87
CA SER A 203 -3.54 -5.49 9.70
C SER A 203 -4.34 -5.77 10.97
N VAL A 204 -5.42 -6.55 10.87
CA VAL A 204 -6.21 -7.01 12.03
C VAL A 204 -5.36 -7.90 12.93
N GLY A 205 -4.61 -8.84 12.34
CA GLY A 205 -3.65 -9.66 13.08
C GLY A 205 -2.61 -8.83 13.81
N ALA A 206 -2.05 -7.80 13.17
CA ALA A 206 -1.09 -6.90 13.79
C ALA A 206 -1.71 -6.07 14.93
N MET A 207 -2.94 -5.59 14.77
CA MET A 207 -3.66 -4.87 15.84
C MET A 207 -3.93 -5.77 17.05
N LEU A 208 -4.38 -7.01 16.83
CA LEU A 208 -4.58 -7.98 17.91
C LEU A 208 -3.27 -8.32 18.61
N LEU A 209 -2.19 -8.49 17.84
CA LEU A 209 -0.87 -8.80 18.38
C LEU A 209 -0.32 -7.62 19.19
N ALA A 210 -0.54 -6.38 18.73
CA ALA A 210 -0.22 -5.17 19.49
C ALA A 210 -1.05 -5.03 20.77
N ALA A 211 -2.35 -5.35 20.73
CA ALA A 211 -3.21 -5.35 21.92
C ALA A 211 -2.77 -6.40 22.94
N CYS A 212 -2.51 -7.64 22.50
CA CYS A 212 -1.96 -8.71 23.34
C CYS A 212 -0.60 -8.33 23.93
N TRP A 213 0.24 -7.65 23.14
CA TRP A 213 1.52 -7.12 23.61
C TRP A 213 1.34 -6.08 24.71
N MET A 214 0.46 -5.09 24.50
CA MET A 214 0.17 -4.05 25.49
C MET A 214 -0.40 -4.64 26.78
N ALA A 215 -1.29 -5.62 26.69
CA ALA A 215 -1.81 -6.37 27.84
C ALA A 215 -0.70 -7.14 28.57
N SER A 216 0.18 -7.80 27.81
CA SER A 216 1.34 -8.49 28.37
C SER A 216 2.30 -7.53 29.06
N VAL A 217 2.50 -6.34 28.49
CA VAL A 217 3.35 -5.28 29.05
C VAL A 217 2.76 -4.76 30.36
N GLN A 218 1.45 -4.59 30.45
CA GLN A 218 0.79 -4.18 31.70
C GLN A 218 0.90 -5.27 32.78
N MET A 219 0.78 -6.54 32.41
CA MET A 219 0.92 -7.68 33.32
C MET A 219 2.38 -7.86 33.80
N LEU A 220 3.36 -7.84 32.89
CA LEU A 220 4.78 -8.02 33.21
C LEU A 220 5.43 -6.76 33.79
N GLY A 221 4.85 -5.57 33.59
CA GLY A 221 5.34 -4.34 34.20
C GLY A 221 5.28 -4.35 35.72
N ARG A 222 4.39 -5.15 36.29
CA ARG A 222 4.38 -5.44 37.73
C ARG A 222 5.50 -6.38 38.18
N ALA A 223 6.08 -7.15 37.27
CA ALA A 223 7.11 -8.17 37.53
C ALA A 223 8.55 -7.72 37.18
N GLY A 224 8.74 -6.53 36.59
CA GLY A 224 10.07 -5.98 36.28
C GLY A 224 10.80 -6.59 35.06
N CYS A 225 10.21 -7.59 34.39
CA CYS A 225 10.84 -8.31 33.26
C CYS A 225 10.58 -7.69 31.88
N LEU A 226 10.10 -6.46 31.82
CA LEU A 226 9.53 -5.85 30.61
C LEU A 226 10.54 -5.58 29.49
N ALA A 227 11.68 -5.01 29.86
CA ALA A 227 12.65 -4.51 28.89
C ALA A 227 13.36 -5.60 28.06
N PRO A 228 13.82 -6.74 28.62
CA PRO A 228 14.47 -7.76 27.81
C PRO A 228 13.51 -8.40 26.80
N VAL A 229 12.23 -8.55 27.15
CA VAL A 229 11.20 -9.11 26.26
C VAL A 229 10.90 -8.16 25.11
N THR A 230 10.82 -6.85 25.37
CA THR A 230 10.59 -5.86 24.31
C THR A 230 11.75 -5.75 23.32
N VAL A 231 12.98 -5.85 23.81
CA VAL A 231 14.18 -5.78 22.97
C VAL A 231 14.31 -7.04 22.12
N SER A 232 14.07 -8.23 22.68
CA SER A 232 14.16 -9.49 21.91
C SER A 232 13.09 -9.57 20.82
N ALA A 233 11.86 -9.17 21.10
CA ALA A 233 10.79 -9.12 20.09
C ALA A 233 11.11 -8.16 18.94
N ALA A 234 11.68 -6.99 19.25
CA ALA A 234 12.10 -6.03 18.23
C ALA A 234 13.22 -6.59 17.34
N ILE A 235 14.23 -7.25 17.92
CA ILE A 235 15.33 -7.88 17.17
C ILE A 235 14.81 -8.96 16.22
N VAL A 236 13.88 -9.82 16.68
CA VAL A 236 13.28 -10.88 15.85
C VAL A 236 12.48 -10.27 14.68
N ALA A 237 11.70 -9.21 14.92
CA ALA A 237 10.94 -8.55 13.87
C ALA A 237 11.85 -7.93 12.79
N LEU A 238 12.98 -7.33 13.20
CA LEU A 238 13.96 -6.74 12.28
C LEU A 238 14.69 -7.80 11.46
N LEU A 239 15.06 -8.93 12.07
CA LEU A 239 15.66 -10.05 11.36
C LEU A 239 14.68 -10.64 10.33
N ALA A 240 13.41 -10.81 10.68
CA ALA A 240 12.39 -11.30 9.76
C ALA A 240 12.20 -10.35 8.57
N LEU A 241 12.19 -9.03 8.82
CA LEU A 241 12.11 -8.02 7.76
C LEU A 241 13.34 -8.04 6.85
N ALA A 242 14.54 -8.15 7.42
CA ALA A 242 15.79 -8.25 6.65
C ALA A 242 15.81 -9.49 5.74
N VAL A 243 15.36 -10.65 6.26
CA VAL A 243 15.23 -11.89 5.48
C VAL A 243 14.21 -11.72 4.35
N ALA A 244 13.05 -11.12 4.62
CA ALA A 244 12.02 -10.87 3.59
C ALA A 244 12.54 -9.96 2.46
N LEU A 245 13.28 -8.91 2.80
CA LEU A 245 13.91 -8.02 1.82
C LEU A 245 14.99 -8.73 1.00
N LEU A 246 15.82 -9.58 1.62
CA LEU A 246 16.83 -10.40 0.92
C LEU A 246 16.20 -11.40 -0.06
N VAL A 247 15.13 -12.09 0.37
CA VAL A 247 14.39 -13.02 -0.50
C VAL A 247 13.82 -12.27 -1.70
N ARG A 248 13.21 -11.09 -1.48
CA ARG A 248 12.69 -10.26 -2.58
C ARG A 248 13.79 -9.82 -3.55
N ALA A 249 14.93 -9.36 -3.04
CA ALA A 249 16.06 -8.95 -3.87
C ALA A 249 16.61 -10.13 -4.71
N ARG A 250 16.72 -11.32 -4.13
CA ARG A 250 17.14 -12.55 -4.83
C ARG A 250 16.14 -12.97 -5.90
N TYR A 251 14.84 -12.86 -5.61
CA TYR A 251 13.79 -13.23 -6.55
C TYR A 251 13.78 -12.31 -7.77
N LEU A 252 13.88 -11.00 -7.54
CA LEU A 252 13.93 -9.98 -8.60
C LEU A 252 15.22 -10.06 -9.44
N GLY A 253 16.34 -10.46 -8.84
CA GLY A 253 17.61 -10.65 -9.54
C GLY A 253 17.74 -12.00 -10.28
N SER A 254 16.77 -12.90 -10.17
CA SER A 254 16.86 -14.22 -10.81
C SER A 254 16.53 -14.14 -12.30
N ALA A 255 17.37 -14.75 -13.14
CA ALA A 255 17.21 -14.77 -14.60
C ALA A 255 15.87 -15.38 -15.07
N ALA A 256 15.22 -16.18 -14.23
CA ALA A 256 13.90 -16.74 -14.48
C ALA A 256 12.82 -15.65 -14.63
N PHE A 257 12.94 -14.52 -13.90
CA PHE A 257 12.02 -13.40 -14.03
C PHE A 257 12.26 -12.61 -15.33
N ALA A 258 13.52 -12.45 -15.74
CA ALA A 258 13.90 -11.76 -16.97
C ALA A 258 13.42 -12.48 -18.24
N GLN A 259 13.34 -13.81 -18.22
CA GLN A 259 12.86 -14.60 -19.36
C GLN A 259 11.33 -14.63 -19.49
N GLY A 260 10.59 -14.49 -18.38
CA GLY A 260 9.12 -14.61 -18.39
C GLY A 260 8.40 -13.37 -18.95
N VAL A 261 8.99 -12.17 -18.83
CA VAL A 261 8.34 -10.92 -19.23
C VAL A 261 9.37 -9.91 -19.79
N PRO A 262 9.85 -10.10 -21.03
CA PRO A 262 10.89 -9.24 -21.61
C PRO A 262 10.47 -7.77 -21.72
N ALA A 263 9.17 -7.48 -21.81
CA ALA A 263 8.64 -6.12 -21.81
C ALA A 263 8.75 -5.40 -20.46
N LEU A 264 8.75 -6.13 -19.33
CA LEU A 264 8.93 -5.54 -18.00
C LEU A 264 10.40 -5.34 -17.63
N ALA A 265 11.33 -6.12 -18.20
CA ALA A 265 12.75 -6.01 -17.87
C ALA A 265 13.30 -4.58 -18.09
N GLY A 266 12.80 -3.88 -19.11
CA GLY A 266 13.20 -2.50 -19.42
C GLY A 266 12.63 -1.44 -18.46
N SER A 267 11.38 -1.57 -17.97
CA SER A 267 10.80 -0.58 -17.05
C SER A 267 11.10 -0.89 -15.58
N LEU A 268 11.24 -2.16 -15.22
CA LEU A 268 11.60 -2.57 -13.85
C LEU A 268 13.04 -2.20 -13.50
N GLN A 269 13.94 -2.12 -14.48
CA GLN A 269 15.29 -1.58 -14.29
C GLN A 269 15.29 -0.10 -13.90
N VAL A 270 14.24 0.65 -14.25
CA VAL A 270 14.09 2.07 -13.89
C VAL A 270 13.36 2.23 -12.56
N ALA A 271 12.33 1.41 -12.29
CA ALA A 271 11.52 1.50 -11.07
C ALA A 271 12.13 0.81 -9.84
N VAL A 272 12.97 -0.20 -10.03
CA VAL A 272 13.67 -0.90 -8.95
C VAL A 272 15.14 -0.59 -9.07
N ASN A 273 15.49 0.69 -8.89
CA ASN A 273 16.87 1.02 -8.64
C ASN A 273 17.27 0.26 -7.36
N THR A 274 18.15 -0.73 -7.49
CA THR A 274 18.64 -1.56 -6.39
C THR A 274 19.13 -0.70 -5.23
N ASP A 275 19.65 0.48 -5.55
CA ASP A 275 20.15 1.48 -4.60
C ASP A 275 19.04 2.03 -3.69
N MET A 276 17.79 2.15 -4.16
CA MET A 276 16.68 2.67 -3.35
C MET A 276 16.14 1.62 -2.38
N SER A 277 16.11 0.34 -2.79
CA SER A 277 15.72 -0.76 -1.90
C SER A 277 16.79 -1.07 -0.86
N ILE A 278 18.07 -0.98 -1.24
CA ILE A 278 19.21 -1.04 -0.31
C ILE A 278 19.17 0.17 0.63
N GLY A 279 18.90 1.37 0.12
CA GLY A 279 18.75 2.59 0.92
C GLY A 279 17.63 2.49 1.96
N LEU A 280 16.47 1.96 1.59
CA LEU A 280 15.36 1.69 2.52
C LEU A 280 15.73 0.64 3.58
N ALA A 281 16.43 -0.43 3.19
CA ALA A 281 16.89 -1.45 4.13
C ALA A 281 17.90 -0.87 5.14
N ILE A 282 18.83 -0.04 4.68
CA ILE A 282 19.82 0.65 5.52
C ILE A 282 19.11 1.63 6.47
N LEU A 283 18.17 2.43 5.97
CA LEU A 283 17.44 3.42 6.77
C LEU A 283 16.59 2.76 7.87
N VAL A 284 15.89 1.68 7.53
CA VAL A 284 15.14 0.88 8.52
C VAL A 284 16.10 0.26 9.54
N GLY A 285 17.27 -0.23 9.10
CA GLY A 285 18.33 -0.71 9.98
C GLY A 285 18.80 0.35 10.98
N PHE A 286 19.14 1.55 10.53
CA PHE A 286 19.59 2.65 11.39
C PHE A 286 18.52 3.10 12.38
N LEU A 287 17.27 3.27 11.93
CA LEU A 287 16.16 3.62 12.82
C LEU A 287 15.97 2.57 13.91
N SER A 288 16.14 1.30 13.56
CA SER A 288 16.01 0.19 14.52
C SER A 288 17.13 0.16 15.58
N VAL A 289 18.37 0.48 15.19
CA VAL A 289 19.50 0.60 16.10
C VAL A 289 19.30 1.82 17.02
N GLY A 290 18.81 2.93 16.49
CA GLY A 290 18.48 4.12 17.28
C GLY A 290 17.43 3.83 18.36
N VAL A 291 16.36 3.12 18.01
CA VAL A 291 15.30 2.73 18.97
C VAL A 291 15.83 1.77 20.03
N THR A 292 16.65 0.77 19.65
CA THR A 292 17.22 -0.16 20.64
C THR A 292 18.21 0.52 21.58
N VAL A 293 19.06 1.44 21.10
CA VAL A 293 19.97 2.23 21.95
C VAL A 293 19.18 3.14 22.89
N ALA A 294 18.14 3.83 22.42
CA ALA A 294 17.31 4.68 23.27
C ALA A 294 16.58 3.89 24.36
N LEU A 295 16.03 2.72 24.03
CA LEU A 295 15.40 1.81 25.00
C LEU A 295 16.43 1.27 26.01
N TRP A 296 17.63 0.93 25.55
CA TRP A 296 18.72 0.46 26.40
C TRP A 296 19.19 1.54 27.38
N CYS A 297 19.38 2.78 26.90
CA CYS A 297 19.70 3.92 27.75
C CYS A 297 18.61 4.19 28.78
N GLY A 298 17.33 4.16 28.39
CA GLY A 298 16.22 4.34 29.32
C GLY A 298 16.13 3.23 30.38
N LEU A 299 16.46 2.00 30.01
CA LEU A 299 16.55 0.88 30.93
C LEU A 299 17.70 1.06 31.93
N LEU A 300 18.89 1.42 31.45
CA LEU A 300 20.06 1.70 32.28
C LEU A 300 19.77 2.83 33.27
N GLN A 301 19.10 3.89 32.83
CA GLN A 301 18.72 5.00 33.70
C GLN A 301 17.80 4.54 34.84
N ARG A 302 16.80 3.70 34.53
CA ARG A 302 15.90 3.13 35.56
C ARG A 302 16.60 2.14 36.47
N LEU A 303 17.53 1.33 35.97
CA LEU A 303 18.31 0.40 36.79
C LEU A 303 19.25 1.16 37.73
N MET A 304 19.86 2.26 37.28
CA MET A 304 20.70 3.10 38.13
C MET A 304 19.89 3.85 39.21
N GLN A 305 18.66 4.26 38.89
CA GLN A 305 17.73 4.83 39.88
C GLN A 305 17.26 3.78 40.90
N ALA A 306 16.94 2.56 40.46
CA ALA A 306 16.52 1.48 41.34
C ALA A 306 17.66 0.94 42.23
N GLY A 307 18.90 0.98 41.73
CA GLY A 307 20.09 0.56 42.47
C GLY A 307 20.56 1.58 43.52
N GLY A 308 19.96 2.76 43.61
CA GLY A 308 20.35 3.81 44.57
C GLY A 308 21.75 4.41 44.32
N ILE A 309 22.36 4.14 43.16
CA ILE A 309 23.71 4.59 42.81
C ILE A 309 23.72 6.05 42.33
N LEU A 310 22.61 6.50 41.73
CA LEU A 310 22.36 7.93 41.50
C LEU A 310 21.55 8.48 42.67
N GLN A 311 22.23 8.89 43.74
CA GLN A 311 21.65 9.88 44.65
C GLN A 311 21.62 11.22 43.91
N GLU A 312 20.41 11.72 43.64
CA GLU A 312 20.21 13.10 43.17
C GLU A 312 20.88 14.04 44.18
N GLY A 313 21.97 14.66 43.76
CA GLY A 313 22.63 15.76 44.46
C GLY A 313 21.97 17.09 44.14
#